data_AF-A0A2E0PFK6-F1
#
_entry.id   AF-A0A2E0PFK6-F1
#
_cell.length_a   1.000
_cell.length_b   1.000
_cell.length_c   1.000
_cell.angle_alpha   90.00
_cell.angle_beta   90.00
_cell.angle_gamma   90.00
#
_symmetry.space_group_name_H-M   'P 1'
#
loop_
_entity.id
_entity.type
_entity.pdbx_description
1 polymer ?
#
loop_
_entity_poly.entity_id
_entity_poly.type
_entity_poly.pdbx_seq_one_letter_code
_entity_poly.pdbx_strand_id
1 'polypeptide(L)'
;MTIKSKILPLLCIYFASFFTSAFGDKPLVIGIKEAPPFVFKDKGELKGITIDLWKTIFSKEEFTTKELTLEELLVQIKEDRIQTGLGAISITRDRETYLNFSTPYYESGLAIATKLNSAPLFYYLQVIKKIVGALIPWIFLLFIVGLFIWLVERTKNADQFHKPIKQGIVAGIWWACVTMTTVGYGDKTPKSFIGRLAAIIWMFSGIILISSLTATITTSLTVDRLQSSVQSIADLEKRKTGVARGTSAVEFMEERGLGKIEFESLEMGMDALNGGEIHAFVHDKPIMKHLISKQFAGSIEVLNLPLNKELYAFPVNENNAALLEKLNRKIVEMIESGEMSKIINKYLLK
;
A
#
# COMPACT_ATOMS: atom_id res chain seq x y z
N MET A 1 0.92 98.46 38.32
CA MET A 1 1.69 98.06 37.11
C MET A 1 2.92 97.30 37.60
N THR A 2 3.25 96.15 37.01
CA THR A 2 4.31 95.15 37.36
C THR A 2 4.02 94.24 38.57
N ILE A 3 4.37 92.94 38.66
CA ILE A 3 4.58 91.80 37.75
C ILE A 3 4.79 90.56 38.67
N LYS A 4 4.28 89.38 38.26
CA LYS A 4 4.66 87.98 38.62
C LYS A 4 4.58 87.49 40.09
N SER A 5 3.81 86.42 40.28
CA SER A 5 4.29 85.15 40.87
C SER A 5 3.29 84.02 40.61
N LYS A 6 3.74 82.99 39.89
CA LYS A 6 3.06 81.69 39.66
C LYS A 6 3.59 80.71 40.71
N ILE A 7 2.73 80.00 41.45
CA ILE A 7 3.05 78.70 42.07
C ILE A 7 1.81 77.78 41.99
N LEU A 8 2.01 76.67 41.27
CA LEU A 8 1.41 75.31 41.25
C LEU A 8 0.19 74.97 42.15
N PRO A 9 -0.73 74.08 41.69
CA PRO A 9 -0.42 72.64 41.70
C PRO A 9 -0.77 71.93 40.37
N LEU A 10 0.19 71.16 39.86
CA LEU A 10 0.10 70.28 38.69
C LEU A 10 0.67 68.94 39.16
N LEU A 11 -0.10 68.21 39.94
CA LEU A 11 0.28 66.91 40.50
C LEU A 11 -0.95 66.01 40.58
N CYS A 12 -1.59 65.75 39.43
CA CYS A 12 -2.68 64.77 39.32
C CYS A 12 -2.77 64.08 37.95
N ILE A 13 -1.80 64.22 37.05
CA ILE A 13 -1.85 63.57 35.72
C ILE A 13 -0.52 62.88 35.45
N TYR A 14 -0.24 61.78 36.15
CA TYR A 14 0.80 60.80 35.75
C TYR A 14 0.60 59.48 36.53
N PHE A 15 -0.60 58.89 36.46
CA PHE A 15 -0.81 57.51 36.91
C PHE A 15 -2.00 56.87 36.20
N ALA A 16 -2.00 56.91 34.87
CA ALA A 16 -3.02 56.25 34.06
C ALA A 16 -2.45 55.76 32.72
N SER A 17 -1.34 55.02 32.75
CA SER A 17 -0.82 54.35 31.56
C SER A 17 0.11 53.21 31.97
N PHE A 18 -0.43 52.10 32.49
CA PHE A 18 0.20 50.76 32.45
C PHE A 18 -0.77 49.74 33.08
N PHE A 19 -1.93 49.58 32.45
CA PHE A 19 -2.66 48.31 32.51
C PHE A 19 -2.62 47.74 31.09
N THR A 20 -1.43 47.34 30.66
CA THR A 20 -1.32 46.29 29.64
C THR A 20 -1.86 45.03 30.29
N SER A 21 -3.02 44.58 29.82
CA SER A 21 -3.58 43.29 30.16
C SER A 21 -2.62 42.19 29.69
N ALA A 22 -1.68 41.80 30.55
CA ALA A 22 -1.01 40.51 30.44
C ALA A 22 -1.97 39.43 30.97
N PHE A 23 -3.12 39.27 30.29
CA PHE A 23 -3.84 38.01 30.32
C PHE A 23 -3.06 37.09 29.39
N GLY A 24 -2.06 36.40 29.93
CA GLY A 24 -1.45 35.28 29.21
C GLY A 24 -2.52 34.23 29.04
N ASP A 25 -2.97 33.99 27.81
CA ASP A 25 -3.80 32.85 27.47
C ASP A 25 -3.14 31.59 28.06
N LYS A 26 -3.91 30.77 28.78
CA LYS A 26 -3.39 29.50 29.29
C LYS A 26 -2.89 28.68 28.10
N PRO A 27 -1.72 28.04 28.20
CA PRO A 27 -1.19 27.25 27.10
C PRO A 27 -2.18 26.14 26.74
N LEU A 28 -2.40 25.93 25.45
CA LEU A 28 -3.28 24.90 24.92
C LEU A 28 -2.80 23.53 25.43
N VAL A 29 -3.71 22.69 25.90
CA VAL A 29 -3.42 21.30 26.23
C VAL A 29 -3.80 20.44 25.02
N ILE A 30 -2.82 19.79 24.40
CA ILE A 30 -3.01 18.94 23.24
C ILE A 30 -2.79 17.47 23.57
N GLY A 31 -3.69 16.61 23.10
CA GLY A 31 -3.55 15.16 23.20
C GLY A 31 -2.58 14.63 22.16
N ILE A 32 -1.72 13.69 22.56
CA ILE A 32 -0.82 12.98 21.66
C ILE A 32 -1.20 11.51 21.64
N LYS A 33 -1.64 11.03 20.48
CA LYS A 33 -1.74 9.60 20.14
C LYS A 33 -0.49 9.23 19.34
N GLU A 34 0.30 8.29 19.84
CA GLU A 34 1.44 7.76 19.10
C GLU A 34 0.94 7.02 17.85
N ALA A 35 1.39 7.49 16.69
CA ALA A 35 0.98 7.00 15.37
C ALA A 35 2.08 7.32 14.36
N PRO A 36 3.20 6.58 14.34
CA PRO A 36 4.25 6.80 13.36
C PRO A 36 3.69 6.64 11.92
N PRO A 37 4.05 7.51 10.95
CA PRO A 37 5.03 8.59 11.03
C PRO A 37 4.45 9.98 11.39
N PHE A 38 3.21 10.06 11.85
CA PHE A 38 2.52 11.32 12.16
C PHE A 38 2.90 11.90 13.52
N VAL A 39 3.00 11.05 14.54
CA VAL A 39 3.59 11.39 15.85
C VAL A 39 4.31 10.17 16.39
N PHE A 40 5.54 10.35 16.83
CA PHE A 40 6.33 9.33 17.49
C PHE A 40 7.45 9.97 18.32
N LYS A 41 7.98 9.21 19.27
CA LYS A 41 9.19 9.63 20.01
C LYS A 41 10.44 9.13 19.31
N ASP A 42 11.38 10.03 19.09
CA ASP A 42 12.74 9.70 18.64
C ASP A 42 13.74 10.31 19.64
N LYS A 43 14.46 9.44 20.36
CA LYS A 43 15.40 9.83 21.43
C LYS A 43 14.79 10.76 22.49
N GLY A 44 13.52 10.54 22.83
CA GLY A 44 12.79 11.33 23.83
C GLY A 44 12.17 12.62 23.31
N GLU A 45 12.42 13.00 22.04
CA GLU A 45 11.76 14.15 21.42
C GLU A 45 10.55 13.71 20.59
N LEU A 46 9.44 14.45 20.71
CA LEU A 46 8.29 14.28 19.83
C LEU A 46 8.61 14.78 18.42
N LYS A 47 8.46 13.90 17.44
CA LYS A 47 8.64 14.14 16.02
C LYS A 47 7.49 13.53 15.22
N GLY A 48 7.40 13.92 13.96
CA GLY A 48 6.41 13.41 13.02
C GLY A 48 5.68 14.51 12.29
N ILE A 49 4.88 14.11 11.31
CA ILE A 49 4.15 15.03 10.41
C ILE A 49 3.31 16.01 11.22
N THR A 50 2.41 15.52 12.08
CA THR A 50 1.50 16.40 12.82
C THR A 50 2.18 17.23 13.90
N ILE A 51 3.33 16.80 14.43
CA ILE A 51 4.15 17.62 15.33
C ILE A 51 4.76 18.80 14.58
N ASP A 52 5.34 18.56 13.40
CA ASP A 52 5.95 19.60 12.59
C ASP A 52 4.87 20.58 12.08
N LEU A 53 3.72 20.08 11.63
CA LEU A 53 2.56 20.92 11.28
C LEU A 53 2.14 21.79 12.47
N TRP A 54 1.98 21.20 13.65
CA TRP A 54 1.53 21.94 14.83
C TRP A 54 2.51 23.04 15.23
N LYS A 55 3.83 22.79 15.12
CA LYS A 55 4.88 23.77 15.39
C LYS A 55 4.96 24.90 14.35
N THR A 56 4.47 24.68 13.13
CA THR A 56 4.29 25.77 12.15
C THR A 56 3.10 26.67 12.53
N ILE A 57 2.03 26.08 13.09
CA ILE A 57 0.81 26.82 13.44
C ILE A 57 0.95 27.57 14.77
N PHE A 58 1.62 26.96 15.76
CA PHE A 58 1.78 27.47 17.12
C PHE A 58 3.23 27.39 17.58
N SER A 59 3.67 28.41 18.32
CA SER A 59 4.99 28.41 18.97
C SER A 59 5.01 27.38 20.10
N LYS A 60 6.21 26.85 20.41
CA LYS A 60 6.39 25.79 21.44
C LYS A 60 5.90 26.20 22.84
N GLU A 61 5.86 27.50 23.13
CA GLU A 61 5.41 28.06 24.41
C GLU A 61 3.89 28.16 24.52
N GLU A 62 3.16 28.05 23.40
CA GLU A 62 1.70 28.19 23.34
C GLU A 62 0.95 26.91 23.69
N PHE A 63 1.64 25.77 23.88
CA PHE A 63 0.98 24.50 24.15
C PHE A 63 1.78 23.54 25.03
N THR A 64 1.05 22.64 25.69
CA THR A 64 1.55 21.49 26.46
C THR A 64 0.94 20.20 25.92
N THR A 65 1.66 19.09 26.04
CA THR A 65 1.26 17.80 25.46
C THR A 65 0.90 16.79 26.53
N LYS A 66 -0.13 15.97 26.27
CA LYS A 66 -0.50 14.83 27.10
C LYS A 66 -0.67 13.57 26.25
N GLU A 67 0.05 12.50 26.56
CA GLU A 67 -0.09 11.22 25.88
C GLU A 67 -1.37 10.51 26.32
N LEU A 68 -2.14 10.02 25.34
CA LEU A 68 -3.46 9.43 25.52
C LEU A 68 -3.70 8.33 24.48
N THR A 69 -4.56 7.37 24.81
CA THR A 69 -5.13 6.48 23.78
C THR A 69 -6.09 7.25 22.87
N LEU A 70 -6.44 6.70 21.71
CA LEU A 70 -7.41 7.34 20.81
C LEU A 70 -8.77 7.54 21.49
N GLU A 71 -9.27 6.54 22.20
CA GLU A 71 -10.54 6.63 22.92
C GLU A 71 -10.50 7.74 23.99
N GLU A 72 -9.47 7.75 24.84
CA GLU A 72 -9.30 8.78 25.88
C GLU A 72 -9.16 10.19 25.30
N LEU A 73 -8.45 10.31 24.17
CA LEU A 73 -8.25 11.57 23.47
C LEU A 73 -9.58 12.12 22.94
N LEU A 74 -10.38 11.29 22.27
CA LEU A 74 -11.68 11.72 21.73
C LEU A 74 -12.64 12.11 22.85
N VAL A 75 -12.67 11.35 23.96
CA VAL A 75 -13.48 11.70 25.14
C VAL A 75 -13.03 13.02 25.76
N GLN A 76 -11.72 13.24 25.96
CA GLN A 76 -11.23 14.47 26.60
C GLN A 76 -11.45 15.72 25.73
N ILE A 77 -11.43 15.60 24.40
CA ILE A 77 -11.79 16.72 23.51
C ILE A 77 -13.29 17.01 23.61
N LYS A 78 -14.14 15.97 23.60
CA LYS A 78 -15.59 16.12 23.74
C LYS A 78 -15.97 16.78 25.08
N GLU A 79 -15.26 16.47 26.15
CA GLU A 79 -15.45 17.07 27.47
C GLU A 79 -14.76 18.43 27.66
N ASP A 80 -14.15 18.98 26.60
CA ASP A 80 -13.39 20.25 26.60
C ASP A 80 -12.25 20.30 27.64
N ARG A 81 -11.70 19.14 28.00
CA ARG A 81 -10.55 19.02 28.92
C ARG A 81 -9.22 19.27 28.21
N ILE A 82 -9.17 18.99 26.92
CA ILE A 82 -8.04 19.27 26.02
C ILE A 82 -8.60 19.89 24.74
N GLN A 83 -7.81 20.75 24.10
CA GLN A 83 -8.31 21.57 22.99
C GLN A 83 -8.32 20.83 21.65
N THR A 84 -7.39 19.90 21.44
CA THR A 84 -7.34 19.06 20.23
C THR A 84 -6.44 17.84 20.44
N GLY A 85 -6.27 17.01 19.40
CA GLY A 85 -5.39 15.86 19.40
C GLY A 85 -4.57 15.70 18.12
N LEU A 86 -3.34 15.22 18.26
CA LEU A 86 -2.41 14.89 17.19
C LEU A 86 -2.21 13.36 17.13
N GLY A 87 -2.15 12.80 15.92
CA GLY A 87 -1.89 11.36 15.72
C GLY A 87 -2.77 10.68 14.68
N ALA A 88 -2.92 11.28 13.49
CA ALA A 88 -3.69 10.71 12.38
C ALA A 88 -5.13 10.34 12.79
N ILE A 89 -5.93 11.36 13.08
CA ILE A 89 -7.32 11.19 13.51
C ILE A 89 -8.22 11.34 12.29
N SER A 90 -8.83 10.23 11.89
CA SER A 90 -9.77 10.17 10.76
C SER A 90 -11.08 10.86 11.10
N ILE A 91 -11.57 11.67 10.16
CA ILE A 91 -12.95 12.15 10.12
C ILE A 91 -13.85 10.95 9.84
N THR A 92 -14.81 10.68 10.73
CA THR A 92 -15.83 9.64 10.53
C THR A 92 -17.20 10.20 10.85
N ARG A 93 -18.24 9.58 10.29
CA ARG A 93 -19.63 10.01 10.49
C ARG A 93 -19.97 10.04 11.98
N ASP A 94 -19.58 9.01 12.71
CA ASP A 94 -19.89 8.88 14.13
C ASP A 94 -19.20 9.96 14.95
N ARG A 95 -17.93 10.26 14.66
CA ARG A 95 -17.15 11.30 15.35
C ARG A 95 -17.67 12.70 15.11
N GLU A 96 -18.10 13.00 13.88
CA GLU A 96 -18.71 14.30 13.51
C GLU A 96 -20.02 14.60 14.27
N THR A 97 -20.67 13.59 14.87
CA THR A 97 -21.87 13.84 15.67
C THR A 97 -21.58 14.51 17.02
N TYR A 98 -20.33 14.48 17.49
CA TYR A 98 -19.95 15.01 18.82
C TYR A 98 -18.62 15.78 18.85
N LEU A 99 -17.95 15.93 17.71
CA LEU A 99 -16.73 16.72 17.52
C LEU A 99 -16.78 17.43 16.18
N ASN A 100 -16.20 18.62 16.11
CA ASN A 100 -15.93 19.29 14.84
C ASN A 100 -14.51 18.96 14.37
N PHE A 101 -14.28 18.99 13.07
CA PHE A 101 -12.96 18.74 12.50
C PHE A 101 -12.45 19.91 11.66
N SER A 102 -11.14 20.14 11.73
CA SER A 102 -10.49 21.09 10.85
C SER A 102 -10.58 20.66 9.38
N THR A 103 -10.22 21.57 8.46
CA THR A 103 -9.87 21.21 7.09
C THR A 103 -8.86 20.05 7.12
N PRO A 104 -9.06 18.99 6.33
CA PRO A 104 -8.14 17.86 6.29
C PRO A 104 -6.73 18.31 5.90
N TYR A 105 -5.73 17.86 6.66
CA TYR A 105 -4.32 18.10 6.35
C TYR A 105 -3.67 16.93 5.59
N TYR A 106 -4.32 15.76 5.55
CA TYR A 106 -3.79 14.58 4.86
C TYR A 106 -4.91 13.67 4.36
N GLU A 107 -4.81 13.24 3.11
CA GLU A 107 -5.66 12.18 2.53
C GLU A 107 -4.94 10.84 2.65
N SER A 108 -5.54 9.95 3.44
CA SER A 108 -5.11 8.58 3.69
C SER A 108 -6.13 7.60 3.09
N GLY A 109 -6.00 6.34 3.49
CA GLY A 109 -7.01 5.32 3.29
C GLY A 109 -6.66 4.09 4.12
N LEU A 110 -7.64 3.24 4.32
CA LEU A 110 -7.39 1.92 4.87
C LEU A 110 -6.57 1.09 3.87
N ALA A 111 -5.84 0.11 4.37
CA ALA A 111 -5.31 -0.98 3.58
C ALA A 111 -5.43 -2.30 4.33
N ILE A 112 -5.29 -3.40 3.58
CA ILE A 112 -5.24 -4.75 4.14
C ILE A 112 -3.78 -5.21 4.11
N ALA A 113 -3.27 -5.68 5.24
CA ALA A 113 -2.02 -6.42 5.31
C ALA A 113 -2.30 -7.93 5.29
N THR A 114 -1.46 -8.67 4.59
CA THR A 114 -1.45 -10.14 4.56
C THR A 114 -0.03 -10.66 4.73
N LYS A 115 0.11 -11.86 5.28
CA LYS A 115 1.40 -12.54 5.35
C LYS A 115 1.92 -12.79 3.93
N LEU A 116 3.20 -12.48 3.70
CA LEU A 116 3.87 -12.80 2.46
C LEU A 116 4.09 -14.32 2.41
N ASN A 117 3.26 -15.02 1.65
CA ASN A 117 3.41 -16.46 1.50
C ASN A 117 4.65 -16.77 0.65
N SER A 118 5.70 -17.27 1.28
CA SER A 118 6.80 -17.93 0.57
C SER A 118 6.24 -19.24 0.00
N ALA A 119 6.27 -19.42 -1.32
CA ALA A 119 5.75 -20.63 -1.93
C ALA A 119 6.50 -21.87 -1.41
N PRO A 120 5.84 -22.86 -0.79
CA PRO A 120 6.49 -24.06 -0.27
C PRO A 120 7.24 -24.84 -1.37
N LEU A 121 8.26 -25.63 -1.05
CA LEU A 121 8.99 -26.44 -2.05
C LEU A 121 8.06 -27.32 -2.92
N PHE A 122 6.98 -27.84 -2.33
CA PHE A 122 5.94 -28.63 -3.01
C PHE A 122 5.25 -27.87 -4.15
N TYR A 123 5.17 -26.54 -4.06
CA TYR A 123 4.64 -25.69 -5.13
C TYR A 123 5.51 -25.76 -6.40
N TYR A 124 6.83 -25.67 -6.25
CA TYR A 124 7.75 -25.80 -7.39
C TYR A 124 7.59 -27.16 -8.08
N LEU A 125 7.34 -28.24 -7.32
CA LEU A 125 7.05 -29.56 -7.89
C LEU A 125 5.74 -29.57 -8.71
N GLN A 126 4.70 -28.86 -8.26
CA GLN A 126 3.44 -28.75 -9.02
C GLN A 126 3.62 -27.95 -10.31
N VAL A 127 4.38 -26.85 -10.27
CA VAL A 127 4.70 -26.05 -11.47
C VAL A 127 5.47 -26.91 -12.48
N ILE A 128 6.50 -27.64 -12.01
CA ILE A 128 7.24 -28.58 -12.87
C ILE A 128 6.30 -29.64 -13.46
N LYS A 129 5.38 -30.21 -12.67
CA LYS A 129 4.41 -31.19 -13.17
C LYS A 129 3.49 -30.60 -14.25
N LYS A 130 3.00 -29.37 -14.08
CA LYS A 130 2.20 -28.66 -15.10
C LYS A 130 3.00 -28.45 -16.40
N ILE A 131 4.25 -28.00 -16.29
CA ILE A 131 5.15 -27.78 -17.44
C ILE A 131 5.42 -29.09 -18.16
N VAL A 132 5.82 -30.13 -17.44
CA VAL A 132 6.08 -31.46 -18.03
C VAL A 132 4.81 -32.01 -18.69
N GLY A 133 3.65 -31.86 -18.05
CA GLY A 133 2.36 -32.25 -18.63
C GLY A 133 2.05 -31.51 -19.94
N ALA A 134 2.36 -30.22 -20.04
CA ALA A 134 2.18 -29.43 -21.25
C ALA A 134 3.15 -29.83 -22.39
N LEU A 135 4.32 -30.39 -22.07
CA LEU A 135 5.31 -30.82 -23.06
C LEU A 135 4.99 -32.17 -23.72
N ILE A 136 4.27 -33.07 -23.03
CA ILE A 136 3.89 -34.39 -23.55
C ILE A 136 3.18 -34.32 -24.92
N PRO A 137 2.09 -33.54 -25.10
CA PRO A 137 1.42 -33.44 -26.40
C PRO A 137 2.33 -32.88 -27.50
N TRP A 138 3.37 -32.13 -27.14
CA TRP A 138 4.26 -31.47 -28.10
C TRP A 138 5.33 -32.43 -28.60
N ILE A 139 5.88 -33.23 -27.69
CA ILE A 139 6.77 -34.34 -28.04
C ILE A 139 6.03 -35.32 -28.97
N PHE A 140 4.75 -35.58 -28.71
CA PHE A 140 3.93 -36.41 -29.59
C PHE A 140 3.70 -35.76 -30.96
N LEU A 141 3.41 -34.45 -31.01
CA LEU A 141 3.24 -33.72 -32.27
C LEU A 141 4.54 -33.68 -33.10
N LEU A 142 5.69 -33.45 -32.45
CA LEU A 142 7.02 -33.51 -33.07
C LEU A 142 7.28 -34.87 -33.73
N PHE A 143 6.90 -35.94 -33.05
CA PHE A 143 7.00 -37.29 -33.59
C PHE A 143 6.13 -37.47 -34.84
N ILE A 144 4.87 -37.01 -34.79
CA ILE A 144 3.94 -37.10 -35.94
C ILE A 144 4.47 -36.31 -37.14
N VAL A 145 4.90 -35.07 -36.94
CA VAL A 145 5.38 -34.21 -38.03
C VAL A 145 6.71 -34.71 -38.58
N GLY A 146 7.62 -35.18 -37.71
CA GLY A 146 8.87 -35.81 -38.10
C GLY A 146 8.66 -37.10 -38.91
N LEU A 147 7.70 -37.93 -38.51
CA LEU A 147 7.31 -39.12 -39.27
C LEU A 147 6.70 -38.74 -40.63
N PHE A 148 5.80 -37.75 -40.64
CA PHE A 148 5.14 -37.27 -41.85
C PHE A 148 6.14 -36.72 -42.87
N ILE A 149 7.05 -35.84 -42.44
CA ILE A 149 8.03 -35.25 -43.36
C ILE A 149 8.96 -36.31 -43.92
N TRP A 150 9.37 -37.29 -43.10
CA TRP A 150 10.14 -38.43 -43.56
C TRP A 150 9.38 -39.24 -44.61
N LEU A 151 8.09 -39.56 -44.39
CA LEU A 151 7.28 -40.32 -45.35
C LEU A 151 7.16 -39.61 -46.70
N VAL A 152 7.07 -38.28 -46.70
CA VAL A 152 6.96 -37.45 -47.90
C VAL A 152 8.31 -37.32 -48.62
N GLU A 153 9.40 -37.15 -47.87
CA GLU A 153 10.74 -36.86 -48.43
C GLU A 153 11.57 -38.12 -48.72
N ARG A 154 11.24 -39.30 -48.17
CA ARG A 154 12.02 -40.54 -48.36
C ARG A 154 12.22 -40.98 -49.83
N THR A 155 11.37 -40.50 -50.74
CA THR A 155 11.45 -40.82 -52.17
C THR A 155 12.22 -39.77 -52.96
N LYS A 156 11.98 -38.48 -52.71
CA LYS A 156 12.55 -37.36 -53.49
C LYS A 156 13.82 -36.74 -52.87
N ASN A 157 14.14 -37.07 -51.62
CA ASN A 157 15.28 -36.54 -50.88
C ASN A 157 15.88 -37.60 -49.95
N ALA A 158 16.15 -38.79 -50.50
CA ALA A 158 16.64 -39.95 -49.75
C ALA A 158 18.04 -39.73 -49.15
N ASP A 159 18.81 -38.80 -49.73
CA ASP A 159 20.13 -38.35 -49.31
C ASP A 159 20.11 -37.65 -47.93
N GLN A 160 19.04 -36.92 -47.59
CA GLN A 160 18.88 -36.26 -46.29
C GLN A 160 17.95 -37.00 -45.33
N PHE A 161 16.93 -37.68 -45.87
CA PHE A 161 15.86 -38.35 -45.11
C PHE A 161 15.90 -39.88 -45.21
N HIS A 162 17.08 -40.47 -45.42
CA HIS A 162 17.46 -41.89 -45.30
C HIS A 162 16.35 -42.96 -45.49
N LYS A 163 16.57 -43.92 -46.42
CA LYS A 163 15.63 -45.04 -46.65
C LYS A 163 15.44 -45.99 -45.44
N PRO A 164 16.49 -46.34 -44.66
CA PRO A 164 16.29 -47.14 -43.45
C PRO A 164 15.35 -46.44 -42.48
N ILE A 165 14.25 -47.13 -42.13
CA ILE A 165 13.12 -46.56 -41.36
C ILE A 165 13.59 -45.88 -40.08
N LYS A 166 14.47 -46.53 -39.31
CA LYS A 166 14.98 -45.98 -38.05
C LYS A 166 15.75 -44.67 -38.24
N GLN A 167 16.63 -44.60 -39.23
CA GLN A 167 17.46 -43.43 -39.49
C GLN A 167 16.64 -42.28 -40.11
N GLY A 168 15.68 -42.62 -40.96
CA GLY A 168 14.81 -41.65 -41.60
C GLY A 168 13.82 -40.99 -40.63
N ILE A 169 13.20 -41.76 -39.73
CA ILE A 169 12.34 -41.21 -38.67
C ILE A 169 13.13 -40.27 -37.76
N VAL A 170 14.33 -40.66 -37.34
CA VAL A 170 15.21 -39.80 -36.52
C VAL A 170 15.59 -38.53 -37.28
N ALA A 171 15.89 -38.62 -38.58
CA ALA A 171 16.19 -37.46 -39.42
C ALA A 171 14.98 -36.50 -39.54
N GLY A 172 13.76 -37.04 -39.68
CA GLY A 172 12.52 -36.27 -39.70
C GLY A 172 12.24 -35.56 -38.38
N ILE A 173 12.40 -36.26 -37.25
CA ILE A 173 12.22 -35.67 -35.90
C ILE A 173 13.29 -34.61 -35.63
N TRP A 174 14.54 -34.87 -36.01
CA TRP A 174 15.64 -33.91 -35.90
C TRP A 174 15.33 -32.61 -36.65
N TRP A 175 14.89 -32.74 -37.90
CA TRP A 175 14.47 -31.59 -38.70
C TRP A 175 13.29 -30.84 -38.05
N ALA A 176 12.24 -31.56 -37.63
CA ALA A 176 11.08 -30.96 -37.00
C ALA A 176 11.46 -30.19 -35.73
N CYS A 177 12.37 -30.74 -34.90
CA CYS A 177 12.90 -30.09 -33.71
C CYS A 177 13.65 -28.79 -34.06
N VAL A 178 14.66 -28.85 -34.94
CA VAL A 178 15.51 -27.70 -35.31
C VAL A 178 14.70 -26.59 -35.98
N THR A 179 13.69 -26.94 -36.76
CA THR A 179 12.77 -25.97 -37.39
C THR A 179 11.80 -25.36 -36.37
N MET A 180 11.25 -26.16 -35.45
CA MET A 180 10.34 -25.66 -34.41
C MET A 180 11.06 -24.70 -33.46
N THR A 181 12.29 -25.05 -33.04
CA THR A 181 13.11 -24.23 -32.14
C THR A 181 13.71 -23.00 -32.82
N THR A 182 13.38 -22.73 -34.09
CA THR A 182 13.89 -21.60 -34.89
C THR A 182 15.41 -21.57 -35.07
N VAL A 183 16.12 -22.64 -34.71
CA VAL A 183 17.59 -22.73 -34.82
C VAL A 183 18.01 -22.85 -36.28
N GLY A 184 17.30 -23.67 -37.05
CA GLY A 184 17.39 -23.65 -38.51
C GLY A 184 18.78 -23.92 -39.09
N TYR A 185 19.52 -24.93 -38.61
CA TYR A 185 20.86 -25.27 -39.12
C TYR A 185 20.93 -25.47 -40.63
N GLY A 186 19.82 -25.80 -41.29
CA GLY A 186 19.74 -25.98 -42.74
C GLY A 186 20.38 -27.28 -43.24
N ASP A 187 20.81 -28.16 -42.34
CA ASP A 187 21.44 -29.45 -42.63
C ASP A 187 20.48 -30.44 -43.32
N LYS A 188 19.18 -30.31 -43.05
CA LYS A 188 18.10 -31.06 -43.69
C LYS A 188 17.01 -30.10 -44.12
N THR A 189 16.53 -30.22 -45.35
CA THR A 189 15.48 -29.37 -45.91
C THR A 189 14.57 -30.15 -46.85
N PRO A 190 13.24 -30.00 -46.77
CA PRO A 190 12.33 -30.64 -47.71
C PRO A 190 12.53 -30.14 -49.14
N LYS A 191 12.68 -31.07 -50.09
CA LYS A 191 12.83 -30.75 -51.52
C LYS A 191 11.51 -30.89 -52.27
N SER A 192 10.59 -31.71 -51.79
CA SER A 192 9.29 -31.91 -52.45
C SER A 192 8.34 -30.72 -52.24
N PHE A 193 7.43 -30.50 -53.19
CA PHE A 193 6.41 -29.45 -53.08
C PHE A 193 5.55 -29.62 -51.80
N ILE A 194 5.07 -30.84 -51.55
CA ILE A 194 4.25 -31.16 -50.37
C ILE A 194 5.07 -30.99 -49.08
N GLY A 195 6.33 -31.42 -49.07
CA GLY A 195 7.22 -31.25 -47.92
C GLY A 195 7.51 -29.79 -47.61
N ARG A 196 7.67 -28.94 -48.63
CA ARG A 196 7.82 -27.48 -48.45
C ARG A 196 6.55 -26.82 -47.91
N LEU A 197 5.38 -27.22 -48.41
CA LEU A 197 4.11 -26.71 -47.88
C LEU A 197 3.92 -27.10 -46.41
N ALA A 198 4.22 -28.36 -46.07
CA ALA A 198 4.19 -28.85 -44.70
C ALA A 198 5.21 -28.12 -43.80
N ALA A 199 6.40 -27.81 -44.32
CA ALA A 199 7.40 -27.03 -43.61
C ALA A 199 6.95 -25.62 -43.28
N ILE A 200 6.26 -24.94 -44.21
CA ILE A 200 5.71 -23.61 -43.96
C ILE A 200 4.71 -23.66 -42.80
N ILE A 201 3.76 -24.60 -42.85
CA ILE A 201 2.77 -24.79 -41.78
C ILE A 201 3.46 -25.11 -40.46
N TRP A 202 4.49 -25.96 -40.48
CA TRP A 202 5.26 -26.34 -39.30
C TRP A 202 6.03 -25.18 -38.68
N MET A 203 6.64 -24.31 -39.50
CA MET A 203 7.36 -23.11 -39.03
C MET A 203 6.42 -22.15 -38.27
N PHE A 204 5.25 -21.84 -38.83
CA PHE A 204 4.26 -21.01 -38.13
C PHE A 204 3.73 -21.68 -36.85
N SER A 205 3.46 -22.99 -36.93
CA SER A 205 3.02 -23.77 -35.77
C SER A 205 4.07 -23.76 -34.66
N GLY A 206 5.35 -23.88 -34.99
CA GLY A 206 6.45 -23.87 -34.03
C GLY A 206 6.58 -22.56 -33.25
N ILE A 207 6.39 -21.42 -33.92
CA ILE A 207 6.37 -20.10 -33.26
C ILE A 207 5.19 -19.99 -32.28
N ILE A 208 4.00 -20.42 -32.71
CA ILE A 208 2.79 -20.42 -31.86
C ILE A 208 3.00 -21.34 -30.65
N LEU A 209 3.60 -22.51 -30.87
CA LEU A 209 3.95 -23.45 -29.81
C LEU A 209 4.89 -22.77 -28.82
N ILE A 210 6.10 -22.37 -29.19
CA ILE A 210 7.05 -21.74 -28.23
C ILE A 210 6.43 -20.57 -27.46
N SER A 211 5.63 -19.74 -28.14
CA SER A 211 4.90 -18.63 -27.51
C SER A 211 3.90 -19.12 -26.47
N SER A 212 3.13 -20.17 -26.76
CA SER A 212 2.17 -20.77 -25.83
C SER A 212 2.82 -21.44 -24.61
N LEU A 213 4.02 -22.03 -24.73
CA LEU A 213 4.76 -22.59 -23.59
C LEU A 213 5.16 -21.46 -22.65
N THR A 214 5.74 -20.42 -23.22
CA THR A 214 6.18 -19.23 -22.50
C THR A 214 5.00 -18.56 -21.80
N ALA A 215 3.86 -18.43 -22.49
CA ALA A 215 2.62 -17.92 -21.90
C ALA A 215 2.13 -18.81 -20.73
N THR A 216 2.10 -20.13 -20.91
CA THR A 216 1.64 -21.07 -19.86
C THR A 216 2.52 -21.02 -18.61
N ILE A 217 3.84 -20.96 -18.78
CA ILE A 217 4.79 -20.80 -17.67
C ILE A 217 4.54 -19.47 -16.97
N THR A 218 4.43 -18.39 -17.73
CA THR A 218 4.21 -17.04 -17.19
C THR A 218 2.89 -16.93 -16.44
N THR A 219 1.80 -17.47 -16.99
CA THR A 219 0.48 -17.48 -16.36
C THR A 219 0.49 -18.35 -15.10
N SER A 220 1.13 -19.52 -15.12
CA SER A 220 1.19 -20.39 -13.93
C SER A 220 1.95 -19.73 -12.78
N LEU A 221 3.04 -19.01 -13.08
CA LEU A 221 3.79 -18.26 -12.06
C LEU A 221 3.04 -17.04 -11.53
N THR A 222 2.20 -16.42 -12.37
CA THR A 222 1.42 -15.22 -12.01
C THR A 222 0.15 -15.55 -11.22
N VAL A 223 -0.66 -16.49 -11.70
CA VAL A 223 -2.00 -16.80 -11.14
C VAL A 223 -1.89 -17.40 -9.74
N ASP A 224 -0.90 -18.25 -9.49
CA ASP A 224 -0.82 -18.95 -8.20
C ASP A 224 -0.23 -18.04 -7.09
N ARG A 225 0.54 -16.98 -7.43
CA ARG A 225 0.88 -15.90 -6.47
C ARG A 225 -0.37 -15.12 -6.03
N LEU A 226 -1.35 -14.98 -6.91
CA LEU A 226 -2.59 -14.27 -6.62
C LEU A 226 -3.52 -15.11 -5.72
N GLN A 227 -3.63 -16.43 -5.92
CA GLN A 227 -4.63 -17.24 -5.21
C GLN A 227 -4.43 -17.39 -3.69
N SER A 228 -3.24 -17.10 -3.15
CA SER A 228 -2.95 -17.22 -1.71
C SER A 228 -3.11 -15.91 -0.93
N SER A 229 -3.26 -14.77 -1.60
CA SER A 229 -3.47 -13.47 -0.99
C SER A 229 -4.96 -13.08 -1.02
N VAL A 230 -5.39 -12.27 -0.06
CA VAL A 230 -6.69 -11.59 -0.12
C VAL A 230 -6.67 -10.71 -1.38
N GLN A 231 -7.58 -10.92 -2.33
CA GLN A 231 -7.59 -10.17 -3.60
C GLN A 231 -8.66 -9.08 -3.62
N SER A 232 -9.67 -9.22 -2.77
CA SER A 232 -10.80 -8.32 -2.74
C SER A 232 -11.32 -8.16 -1.31
N ILE A 233 -12.12 -7.11 -1.09
CA ILE A 233 -12.82 -6.91 0.18
C ILE A 233 -13.75 -8.09 0.49
N ALA A 234 -14.36 -8.70 -0.53
CA ALA A 234 -15.25 -9.86 -0.37
C ALA A 234 -14.54 -11.09 0.21
N ASP A 235 -13.22 -11.23 -0.01
CA ASP A 235 -12.46 -12.33 0.56
C ASP A 235 -12.34 -12.21 2.09
N LEU A 236 -12.49 -11.01 2.66
CA LEU A 236 -12.45 -10.79 4.10
C LEU A 236 -13.61 -11.49 4.83
N GLU A 237 -14.76 -11.70 4.17
CA GLU A 237 -15.91 -12.44 4.74
C GLU A 237 -15.54 -13.87 5.14
N LYS A 238 -14.62 -14.48 4.40
CA LYS A 238 -14.24 -15.89 4.55
C LYS A 238 -12.94 -16.07 5.34
N ARG A 239 -12.36 -14.99 5.85
CA ARG A 239 -11.04 -14.96 6.47
C ARG A 239 -11.12 -14.37 7.86
N LYS A 240 -10.31 -14.92 8.77
CA LYS A 240 -10.07 -14.29 10.08
C LYS A 240 -9.34 -12.97 9.85
N THR A 241 -10.05 -11.87 10.05
CA THR A 241 -9.56 -10.52 9.77
C THR A 241 -9.44 -9.76 11.09
N GLY A 242 -8.24 -9.23 11.37
CA GLY A 242 -7.96 -8.42 12.54
C GLY A 242 -8.14 -6.92 12.27
N VAL A 243 -8.53 -6.18 13.30
CA VAL A 243 -8.56 -4.72 13.32
C VAL A 243 -8.06 -4.21 14.67
N ALA A 244 -7.49 -3.01 14.71
CA ALA A 244 -7.17 -2.36 15.98
C ALA A 244 -8.43 -1.68 16.55
N ARG A 245 -8.69 -1.87 17.85
CA ARG A 245 -9.86 -1.33 18.55
C ARG A 245 -9.90 0.20 18.50
N GLY A 246 -11.11 0.76 18.41
CA GLY A 246 -11.36 2.21 18.39
C GLY A 246 -10.92 2.92 17.10
N THR A 247 -10.46 2.20 16.08
CA THR A 247 -10.03 2.78 14.79
C THR A 247 -11.16 2.83 13.76
N SER A 248 -11.00 3.63 12.71
CA SER A 248 -11.91 3.68 11.56
C SER A 248 -12.01 2.33 10.82
N ALA A 249 -11.04 1.43 10.99
CA ALA A 249 -11.12 0.08 10.45
C ALA A 249 -12.25 -0.75 11.09
N VAL A 250 -12.57 -0.50 12.37
CA VAL A 250 -13.72 -1.14 13.07
C VAL A 250 -15.02 -0.74 12.37
N GLU A 251 -15.24 0.56 12.22
CA GLU A 251 -16.41 1.15 11.56
C GLU A 251 -16.54 0.63 10.11
N PHE A 252 -15.43 0.61 9.36
CA PHE A 252 -15.39 0.11 7.99
C PHE A 252 -15.86 -1.34 7.85
N MET A 253 -15.46 -2.21 8.79
CA MET A 253 -15.84 -3.62 8.80
C MET A 253 -17.31 -3.78 9.19
N GLU A 254 -17.79 -3.03 10.18
CA GLU A 254 -19.18 -3.07 10.66
C GLU A 254 -20.18 -2.58 9.60
N GLU A 255 -19.90 -1.45 8.94
CA GLU A 255 -20.75 -0.90 7.86
C GLU A 255 -20.97 -1.89 6.71
N ARG A 256 -20.02 -2.82 6.53
CA ARG A 256 -20.05 -3.84 5.47
C ARG A 256 -20.51 -5.21 5.96
N GLY A 257 -20.83 -5.35 7.25
CA GLY A 257 -21.23 -6.63 7.84
C GLY A 257 -20.11 -7.68 7.84
N LEU A 258 -18.84 -7.26 7.84
CA LEU A 258 -17.68 -8.15 7.82
C LEU A 258 -17.30 -8.59 9.24
N GLY A 259 -17.00 -9.87 9.40
CA GLY A 259 -16.47 -10.40 10.66
C GLY A 259 -15.09 -9.84 10.98
N LYS A 260 -14.88 -9.44 12.24
CA LYS A 260 -13.61 -8.84 12.71
C LYS A 260 -13.18 -9.38 14.07
N ILE A 261 -11.87 -9.45 14.27
CA ILE A 261 -11.23 -9.75 15.56
C ILE A 261 -10.54 -8.45 16.00
N GLU A 262 -10.95 -7.92 17.14
CA GLU A 262 -10.39 -6.66 17.65
C GLU A 262 -9.15 -6.94 18.51
N PHE A 263 -8.08 -6.19 18.23
CA PHE A 263 -6.84 -6.18 18.98
C PHE A 263 -6.68 -4.81 19.66
N GLU A 264 -6.11 -4.78 20.87
CA GLU A 264 -5.92 -3.51 21.60
C GLU A 264 -4.92 -2.57 20.90
N SER A 265 -4.00 -3.09 20.08
CA SER A 265 -3.06 -2.28 19.31
C SER A 265 -2.78 -2.85 17.92
N LEU A 266 -2.28 -1.98 17.03
CA LEU A 266 -1.81 -2.37 15.70
C LEU A 266 -0.70 -3.41 15.79
N GLU A 267 0.26 -3.24 16.71
CA GLU A 267 1.40 -4.13 16.90
C GLU A 267 0.96 -5.55 17.23
N MET A 268 0.06 -5.72 18.22
CA MET A 268 -0.45 -7.04 18.58
C MET A 268 -1.21 -7.72 17.44
N GLY A 269 -1.98 -6.94 16.68
CA GLY A 269 -2.67 -7.46 15.50
C GLY A 269 -1.71 -7.91 14.39
N MET A 270 -0.62 -7.16 14.18
CA MET A 270 0.41 -7.49 13.19
C MET A 270 1.25 -8.69 13.60
N ASP A 271 1.54 -8.86 14.90
CA ASP A 271 2.17 -10.06 15.43
C ASP A 271 1.29 -11.30 15.22
N ALA A 272 -0.02 -11.21 15.48
CA ALA A 272 -0.97 -12.27 15.22
C ALA A 272 -1.07 -12.63 13.72
N LEU A 273 -0.98 -11.62 12.84
CA LEU A 273 -0.92 -11.82 11.39
C LEU A 273 0.37 -12.56 10.98
N ASN A 274 1.51 -12.16 11.53
CA ASN A 274 2.79 -12.81 11.26
C ASN A 274 2.80 -14.27 11.77
N GLY A 275 2.24 -14.50 12.96
CA GLY A 275 2.05 -15.83 13.56
C GLY A 275 1.07 -16.73 12.80
N GLY A 276 0.20 -16.16 11.96
CA GLY A 276 -0.80 -16.89 11.19
C GLY A 276 -2.09 -17.20 11.97
N GLU A 277 -2.31 -16.53 13.10
CA GLU A 277 -3.57 -16.63 13.87
C GLU A 277 -4.74 -16.00 13.12
N ILE A 278 -4.44 -14.92 12.39
CA ILE A 278 -5.32 -14.23 11.45
C ILE A 278 -4.71 -14.25 10.05
N HIS A 279 -5.55 -14.05 9.03
CA HIS A 279 -5.12 -14.09 7.63
C HIS A 279 -4.96 -12.70 7.01
N ALA A 280 -5.65 -11.72 7.58
CA ALA A 280 -5.67 -10.35 7.11
C ALA A 280 -5.74 -9.40 8.30
N PHE A 281 -5.15 -8.21 8.16
CA PHE A 281 -5.28 -7.13 9.14
C PHE A 281 -5.65 -5.83 8.42
N VAL A 282 -6.69 -5.13 8.87
CA VAL A 282 -7.14 -3.87 8.25
C VAL A 282 -6.75 -2.69 9.14
N HIS A 283 -6.04 -1.72 8.56
CA HIS A 283 -5.61 -0.52 9.26
C HIS A 283 -5.27 0.61 8.29
N ASP A 284 -5.07 1.81 8.81
CA ASP A 284 -4.47 2.96 8.11
C ASP A 284 -3.21 2.57 7.33
N LYS A 285 -3.25 2.78 6.01
CA LYS A 285 -2.16 2.48 5.08
C LYS A 285 -0.81 3.11 5.47
N PRO A 286 -0.68 4.40 5.80
CA PRO A 286 0.62 5.01 6.10
C PRO A 286 1.22 4.50 7.41
N ILE A 287 0.41 4.29 8.45
CA ILE A 287 0.86 3.77 9.75
C ILE A 287 1.32 2.32 9.60
N MET A 288 0.50 1.51 8.92
CA MET A 288 0.80 0.10 8.69
C MET A 288 2.05 -0.10 7.83
N LYS A 289 2.22 0.68 6.75
CA LYS A 289 3.44 0.63 5.92
C LYS A 289 4.70 0.99 6.72
N HIS A 290 4.60 1.98 7.61
CA HIS A 290 5.72 2.38 8.45
C HIS A 290 6.11 1.27 9.45
N LEU A 291 5.13 0.60 10.05
CA LEU A 291 5.40 -0.50 10.97
C LEU A 291 6.02 -1.71 10.23
N ILE A 292 5.46 -2.07 9.06
CA ILE A 292 5.97 -3.17 8.25
C ILE A 292 7.42 -2.93 7.82
N SER A 293 7.77 -1.72 7.39
CA SER A 293 9.15 -1.43 6.95
C SER A 293 10.18 -1.53 8.09
N LYS A 294 9.76 -1.34 9.34
CA LYS A 294 10.63 -1.45 10.52
C LYS A 294 10.72 -2.85 11.09
N GLN A 295 9.61 -3.57 11.19
CA GLN A 295 9.52 -4.80 11.99
C GLN A 295 9.18 -6.06 11.19
N PHE A 296 8.47 -5.92 10.06
CA PHE A 296 7.91 -7.05 9.31
C PHE A 296 8.39 -7.11 7.86
N ALA A 297 9.51 -6.45 7.54
CA ALA A 297 10.03 -6.35 6.18
C ALA A 297 10.27 -7.75 5.58
N GLY A 298 9.62 -8.02 4.44
CA GLY A 298 9.72 -9.30 3.74
C GLY A 298 8.88 -10.45 4.34
N SER A 299 8.12 -10.22 5.41
CA SER A 299 7.22 -11.21 6.01
C SER A 299 5.74 -10.85 5.84
N ILE A 300 5.42 -9.57 5.70
CA ILE A 300 4.07 -9.05 5.52
C ILE A 300 4.06 -8.10 4.32
N GLU A 301 3.00 -8.15 3.53
CA GLU A 301 2.74 -7.23 2.43
C GLU A 301 1.45 -6.45 2.65
N VAL A 302 1.40 -5.23 2.09
CA VAL A 302 0.20 -4.40 2.08
C VAL A 302 -0.44 -4.48 0.70
N LEU A 303 -1.69 -4.93 0.67
CA LEU A 303 -2.47 -5.03 -0.54
C LEU A 303 -2.89 -3.66 -1.04
N ASN A 304 -2.75 -3.44 -2.35
CA ASN A 304 -3.17 -2.20 -2.99
C ASN A 304 -4.62 -2.28 -3.46
N LEU A 305 -5.54 -2.44 -2.50
CA LEU A 305 -6.98 -2.45 -2.76
C LEU A 305 -7.56 -1.05 -2.51
N PRO A 306 -8.48 -0.57 -3.36
CA PRO A 306 -9.18 0.68 -3.10
C PRO A 306 -10.14 0.47 -1.93
N LEU A 307 -9.70 0.82 -0.73
CA LEU A 307 -10.58 0.94 0.45
C LEU A 307 -11.10 2.38 0.56
N ASN A 308 -11.94 2.63 1.57
CA ASN A 308 -12.44 3.96 1.86
C ASN A 308 -11.26 4.95 1.98
N LYS A 309 -11.41 6.10 1.31
CA LYS A 309 -10.55 7.25 1.55
C LYS A 309 -10.76 7.73 2.98
N GLU A 310 -9.67 8.07 3.64
CA GLU A 310 -9.73 8.66 4.97
C GLU A 310 -9.13 10.05 4.93
N LEU A 311 -9.73 10.97 5.68
CA LEU A 311 -9.26 12.34 5.80
C LEU A 311 -8.79 12.54 7.23
N TYR A 312 -7.53 12.90 7.41
CA TYR A 312 -7.00 13.24 8.73
C TYR A 312 -7.13 14.74 8.97
N ALA A 313 -7.67 15.08 10.13
CA ALA A 313 -7.90 16.44 10.57
C ALA A 313 -7.64 16.58 12.07
N PHE A 314 -7.62 17.82 12.56
CA PHE A 314 -7.55 18.11 13.98
C PHE A 314 -8.98 18.14 14.54
N PRO A 315 -9.36 17.22 15.44
CA PRO A 315 -10.64 17.27 16.13
C PRO A 315 -10.66 18.40 17.15
N VAL A 316 -11.78 19.10 17.25
CA VAL A 316 -11.98 20.24 18.13
C VAL A 316 -13.39 20.13 18.75
N ASN A 317 -13.51 20.51 20.01
CA ASN A 317 -14.81 20.62 20.66
C ASN A 317 -15.71 21.65 19.94
N GLU A 318 -17.03 21.42 19.93
CA GLU A 318 -18.00 22.36 19.34
C GLU A 318 -17.93 23.78 19.94
N ASN A 319 -17.55 23.89 21.22
CA ASN A 319 -17.42 25.16 21.92
C ASN A 319 -16.16 25.96 21.52
N ASN A 320 -15.20 25.34 20.84
CA ASN A 320 -13.90 25.94 20.48
C ASN A 320 -13.84 26.41 19.01
N ALA A 321 -14.91 27.05 18.53
CA ALA A 321 -15.02 27.52 17.14
C ALA A 321 -13.87 28.47 16.72
N ALA A 322 -13.36 29.29 17.64
CA ALA A 322 -12.24 30.20 17.35
C ALA A 322 -10.93 29.45 17.05
N LEU A 323 -10.66 28.35 17.77
CA LEU A 323 -9.51 27.50 17.51
C LEU A 323 -9.67 26.80 16.16
N LEU A 324 -10.86 26.26 15.89
CA LEU A 324 -11.16 25.58 14.63
C LEU A 324 -10.93 26.49 13.42
N GLU A 325 -11.42 27.73 13.47
CA GLU A 325 -11.22 28.72 12.40
C GLU A 325 -9.75 29.10 12.23
N LYS A 326 -8.99 29.26 13.33
CA LYS A 326 -7.54 29.51 13.29
C LYS A 326 -6.80 28.36 12.60
N LEU A 327 -7.15 27.12 12.93
CA LEU A 327 -6.58 25.92 12.31
C LEU A 327 -6.89 25.87 10.82
N ASN A 328 -8.15 26.08 10.42
CA ASN A 328 -8.58 26.01 9.04
C ASN A 328 -7.82 27.01 8.15
N ARG A 329 -7.71 28.27 8.58
CA ARG A 329 -6.96 29.30 7.85
C ARG A 329 -5.50 28.91 7.67
N LYS A 330 -4.85 28.46 8.75
CA LYS A 330 -3.43 28.08 8.71
C LYS A 330 -3.19 26.86 7.83
N ILE A 331 -4.07 25.85 7.87
CA ILE A 331 -3.97 24.67 7.00
C ILE A 331 -4.09 25.07 5.54
N VAL A 332 -5.04 25.93 5.19
CA VAL A 332 -5.20 26.44 3.81
C VAL A 332 -3.96 27.22 3.36
N GLU A 333 -3.45 28.14 4.19
CA GLU A 333 -2.21 28.89 3.91
C GLU A 333 -1.01 27.94 3.65
N MET A 334 -0.87 26.88 4.44
CA MET A 334 0.20 25.88 4.29
C MET A 334 0.05 25.02 3.03
N ILE A 335 -1.18 24.75 2.60
CA ILE A 335 -1.47 24.04 1.35
C ILE A 335 -1.08 24.92 0.16
N GLU A 336 -1.51 26.19 0.14
CA GLU A 336 -1.24 27.13 -0.96
C GLU A 336 0.25 27.46 -1.10
N SER A 337 0.95 27.63 0.02
CA SER A 337 2.41 27.89 0.03
C SER A 337 3.28 26.65 -0.27
N GLY A 338 2.68 25.45 -0.29
CA GLY A 338 3.37 24.18 -0.47
C GLY A 338 4.17 23.70 0.75
N GLU A 339 4.07 24.38 1.89
CA GLU A 339 4.72 23.96 3.15
C GLU A 339 4.17 22.63 3.65
N MET A 340 2.86 22.42 3.53
CA MET A 340 2.18 21.16 3.89
C MET A 340 2.84 19.96 3.21
N SER A 341 3.00 20.04 1.88
CA SER A 341 3.62 18.98 1.07
C SER A 341 5.09 18.74 1.45
N LYS A 342 5.85 19.79 1.78
CA LYS A 342 7.25 19.65 2.22
C LYS A 342 7.34 18.85 3.52
N ILE A 343 6.49 19.16 4.51
CA ILE A 343 6.46 18.47 5.80
C ILE A 343 6.05 17.01 5.61
N ILE A 344 4.99 16.73 4.85
CA ILE A 344 4.51 15.35 4.59
C ILE A 344 5.60 14.52 3.91
N ASN A 345 6.21 15.05 2.84
CA ASN A 345 7.21 14.34 2.04
C ASN A 345 8.48 14.01 2.82
N LYS A 346 8.86 14.84 3.81
CA LYS A 346 9.99 14.58 4.72
C LYS A 346 9.88 13.24 5.44
N TYR A 347 8.65 12.77 5.71
CA TYR A 347 8.40 11.56 6.49
C TYR A 347 7.88 10.38 5.66
N LEU A 348 7.18 10.60 4.54
CA LEU A 348 6.54 9.53 3.76
C LEU A 348 7.31 9.06 2.53
N LEU A 349 8.26 9.83 2.01
CA LEU A 349 9.04 9.48 0.80
C LEU A 349 10.44 8.93 1.11
N LYS A 350 10.62 8.26 2.26
CA LYS A 350 11.87 7.58 2.61
C LYS A 350 11.80 6.08 2.37
#